data_AF-A0A1H4ZBT2-F1
#
_entry.id   AF-A0A1H4ZBT2-F1
#
_cell.length_a   1.000
_cell.length_b   1.000
_cell.length_c   1.000
_cell.angle_alpha   90.00
_cell.angle_beta   90.00
_cell.angle_gamma   90.00
#
_symmetry.space_group_name_H-M   'P 1'
#
loop_
_entity.id
_entity.type
_entity.pdbx_description
1 polymer ?
#
loop_
_entity_poly.entity_id
_entity_poly.type
_entity_poly.pdbx_seq_one_letter_code
_entity_poly.pdbx_strand_id
1 'polypeptide(L)'
;MLWPEGATPRAVAGPFYHLGFWTGGKVLLDGETGAVVADHDTGYGGAILASSLQKFVILLRLCHEFLVSDFATNYERGDALESLREWIEEIDPITEDALIWEHALDADLNRWVAM
;
A
#
# COMPACT_ATOMS: atom_id res chain seq x y z
N MET A 1 -7.41 -46.20 -11.50
CA MET A 1 -7.32 -44.84 -12.06
C MET A 1 -6.09 -44.22 -11.42
N LEU A 2 -4.96 -44.18 -12.14
CA LEU A 2 -3.68 -43.68 -11.62
C LEU A 2 -3.67 -42.16 -11.68
N TRP A 3 -3.41 -41.51 -10.55
CA TRP A 3 -3.15 -40.08 -10.49
C TRP A 3 -1.84 -39.78 -11.25
N PRO A 4 -1.74 -38.73 -12.08
CA PRO A 4 -0.50 -38.44 -12.79
C PRO A 4 0.56 -37.96 -11.80
N GLU A 5 1.54 -38.81 -11.53
CA GLU A 5 2.77 -38.41 -10.83
C GLU A 5 3.54 -37.45 -11.75
N GLY A 6 3.56 -36.17 -11.38
CA GLY A 6 4.18 -35.12 -12.20
C GLY A 6 3.43 -33.79 -12.24
N ALA A 7 2.32 -33.63 -11.51
CA ALA A 7 1.75 -32.31 -11.29
C ALA A 7 2.71 -31.47 -10.43
N THR A 8 3.65 -30.78 -11.06
CA THR A 8 4.37 -29.67 -10.43
C THR A 8 3.31 -28.71 -9.87
N PRO A 9 3.37 -28.34 -8.58
CA PRO A 9 2.53 -27.25 -8.07
C PRO A 9 2.70 -26.07 -9.02
N ARG A 10 1.59 -25.52 -9.53
CA ARG A 10 1.66 -24.34 -10.39
C ARG A 10 2.09 -23.16 -9.53
N ALA A 11 3.40 -23.00 -9.34
CA ALA A 11 3.99 -21.76 -8.89
C ALA A 11 3.99 -20.81 -10.07
N VAL A 12 2.81 -20.31 -10.42
CA VAL A 12 2.72 -19.12 -11.26
C VAL A 12 1.97 -18.13 -10.40
N ALA A 13 2.73 -17.42 -9.56
CA ALA A 13 2.29 -16.08 -9.18
C ALA A 13 2.02 -15.35 -10.50
N GLY A 14 0.81 -14.80 -10.66
CA GLY A 14 0.32 -14.21 -11.90
C GLY A 14 1.29 -13.22 -12.56
N PRO A 15 1.05 -12.82 -13.82
CA PRO A 15 1.91 -11.81 -14.44
C PRO A 15 1.89 -10.54 -13.59
N PHE A 16 3.05 -10.14 -13.09
CA PHE A 16 3.20 -8.88 -12.36
C PHE A 16 3.45 -7.74 -13.34
N TYR A 17 2.69 -6.66 -13.21
CA TYR A 17 2.87 -5.44 -13.99
C TYR A 17 3.46 -4.34 -13.13
N HIS A 18 4.58 -3.76 -13.56
CA HIS A 18 5.25 -2.70 -12.83
C HIS A 18 4.45 -1.39 -12.92
N LEU A 19 4.07 -0.84 -11.76
CA LEU A 19 3.35 0.44 -11.65
C LEU A 19 4.29 1.60 -11.31
N GLY A 20 5.35 1.34 -10.54
CA GLY A 20 6.29 2.39 -10.11
C GLY A 20 7.19 1.98 -8.96
N PHE A 21 7.72 2.96 -8.23
CA PHE A 21 8.56 2.75 -7.05
C PHE A 21 7.94 3.48 -5.85
N TRP A 22 7.99 2.85 -4.69
CA TRP A 22 7.46 3.39 -3.44
C TRP A 22 8.33 2.94 -2.27
N THR A 23 8.71 3.88 -1.39
CA THR A 23 9.52 3.63 -0.18
C THR A 23 10.70 2.66 -0.37
N GLY A 24 11.39 2.75 -1.52
CA GLY A 24 12.57 1.93 -1.82
C GLY A 24 12.31 0.56 -2.48
N GLY A 25 11.04 0.19 -2.71
CA GLY A 25 10.63 -1.04 -3.40
C GLY A 25 9.89 -0.78 -4.71
N LYS A 26 9.67 -1.84 -5.51
CA LYS A 26 8.81 -1.75 -6.70
C LYS A 26 7.36 -1.93 -6.28
N VAL A 27 6.47 -1.16 -6.90
CA VAL A 27 5.03 -1.38 -6.80
C VAL A 27 4.59 -2.18 -8.02
N LEU A 28 3.99 -3.34 -7.77
CA LEU A 28 3.55 -4.28 -8.79
C LEU A 28 2.03 -4.51 -8.69
N LEU A 29 1.38 -4.67 -9.83
CA LEU A 29 0.02 -5.19 -9.94
C LEU A 29 0.10 -6.70 -10.19
N ASP A 30 -0.46 -7.50 -9.30
CA ASP A 30 -0.68 -8.92 -9.52
C ASP A 30 -1.80 -9.10 -10.55
N GLY A 31 -1.47 -9.63 -11.72
CA GLY A 31 -2.44 -9.86 -12.80
C GLY A 31 -3.41 -11.01 -12.57
N GLU A 32 -3.17 -11.87 -11.58
CA GLU A 32 -4.10 -12.94 -11.20
C GLU A 32 -5.13 -12.45 -10.19
N THR A 33 -4.69 -11.74 -9.16
CA THR A 33 -5.57 -11.28 -8.06
C THR A 33 -6.10 -9.86 -8.25
N GLY A 34 -5.41 -9.05 -9.05
CA GLY A 34 -5.67 -7.61 -9.17
C GLY A 34 -5.09 -6.78 -8.01
N ALA A 35 -4.46 -7.43 -7.02
CA ALA A 35 -3.88 -6.76 -5.87
C ALA A 35 -2.65 -5.95 -6.26
N VAL A 36 -2.42 -4.85 -5.55
CA VAL A 36 -1.19 -4.07 -5.66
C VAL A 36 -0.28 -4.47 -4.52
N VAL A 37 0.95 -4.85 -4.84
CA VAL A 37 1.95 -5.35 -3.88
C VAL A 37 3.24 -4.55 -3.97
N ALA A 38 3.92 -4.39 -2.84
CA ALA A 38 5.27 -3.86 -2.79
C ALA A 38 6.28 -5.01 -2.80
N ASP A 39 7.05 -5.10 -3.87
CA ASP A 39 8.19 -5.99 -3.98
C ASP A 39 9.39 -5.34 -3.27
N HIS A 40 9.71 -5.90 -2.11
CA HIS A 40 10.94 -5.59 -1.41
C HIS A 40 11.95 -6.68 -1.80
N ASP A 41 12.97 -6.31 -2.56
CA ASP A 41 14.15 -7.14 -2.88
C ASP A 41 14.93 -7.61 -1.61
N THR A 42 14.41 -7.35 -0.41
CA THR A 42 15.05 -7.56 0.91
C THR A 42 14.63 -8.86 1.61
N GLY A 43 13.75 -9.67 1.02
CA GLY A 43 13.39 -10.98 1.58
C GLY A 43 12.27 -10.97 2.64
N TYR A 44 11.67 -9.81 2.92
CA TYR A 44 10.31 -9.76 3.47
C TYR A 44 9.35 -9.95 2.31
N GLY A 45 8.52 -11.01 2.36
CA GLY A 45 7.51 -11.28 1.34
C GLY A 45 6.69 -10.03 1.03
N GLY A 46 6.34 -9.82 -0.24
CA GLY A 46 5.73 -8.58 -0.70
C GLY A 46 4.52 -8.17 0.13
N ALA A 47 4.50 -6.93 0.61
CA ALA A 47 3.38 -6.39 1.37
C ALA A 47 2.24 -6.04 0.40
N ILE A 48 1.00 -6.41 0.72
CA ILE A 48 -0.16 -5.97 -0.05
C ILE A 48 -0.38 -4.48 0.27
N LEU A 49 -0.27 -3.64 -0.75
CA LEU A 49 -0.56 -2.20 -0.67
C LEU A 49 -2.06 -1.93 -0.80
N ALA A 50 -2.76 -2.75 -1.57
CA ALA A 50 -4.21 -2.74 -1.73
C ALA A 50 -4.70 -4.05 -2.37
N SER A 51 -5.93 -4.46 -2.06
CA SER A 51 -6.61 -5.60 -2.68
C SER A 51 -7.00 -5.38 -4.15
N SER A 52 -6.99 -4.14 -4.63
CA SER A 52 -7.18 -3.84 -6.07
C SER A 52 -6.48 -2.56 -6.51
N LEU A 53 -6.18 -2.45 -7.81
CA LEU A 53 -5.65 -1.21 -8.40
C LEU A 53 -6.56 0.01 -8.15
N GLN A 54 -7.88 -0.16 -8.22
CA GLN A 54 -8.82 0.93 -7.96
C GLN A 54 -8.68 1.46 -6.54
N LYS A 55 -8.68 0.55 -5.55
CA LYS A 55 -8.51 0.93 -4.15
C LYS A 55 -7.15 1.57 -3.91
N PHE A 56 -6.08 1.01 -4.48
CA PHE A 56 -4.74 1.61 -4.42
C PHE A 56 -4.74 3.08 -4.86
N VAL A 57 -5.38 3.41 -5.98
CA VAL A 57 -5.43 4.80 -6.49
C VAL A 57 -6.26 5.71 -5.58
N ILE A 58 -7.36 5.20 -4.99
CA ILE A 58 -8.17 5.96 -4.02
C ILE A 58 -7.32 6.30 -2.79
N LEU A 59 -6.70 5.28 -2.18
CA LEU A 59 -5.85 5.45 -1.00
C LEU A 59 -4.67 6.38 -1.29
N LEU A 60 -3.99 6.19 -2.42
CA LEU A 60 -2.90 7.05 -2.87
C LEU A 60 -3.36 8.51 -2.99
N ARG A 61 -4.55 8.75 -3.55
CA ARG A 61 -5.09 10.11 -3.69
C ARG A 61 -5.43 10.72 -2.34
N LEU A 62 -6.01 9.96 -1.41
CA LEU A 62 -6.33 10.44 -0.07
C LEU A 62 -5.07 10.81 0.72
N CYS A 63 -4.06 9.93 0.70
CA CYS A 63 -2.77 10.22 1.33
C CYS A 63 -2.11 11.44 0.69
N HIS A 64 -2.11 11.55 -0.64
CA HIS A 64 -1.57 12.72 -1.33
C HIS A 64 -2.32 14.00 -0.92
N GLU A 65 -3.65 13.99 -0.87
CA GLU A 65 -4.47 15.14 -0.47
C GLU A 65 -4.13 15.58 0.96
N PHE A 66 -3.99 14.64 1.90
CA PHE A 66 -3.54 14.94 3.26
C PHE A 66 -2.15 15.58 3.29
N LEU A 67 -1.20 15.05 2.50
CA LEU A 67 0.18 15.55 2.45
C LEU A 67 0.31 16.96 1.85
N VAL A 68 -0.55 17.33 0.90
CA VAL A 68 -0.52 18.65 0.24
C VAL A 68 -1.49 19.65 0.85
N SER A 69 -2.33 19.23 1.80
CA SER A 69 -3.30 20.09 2.47
C SER A 69 -2.60 21.12 3.35
N ASP A 70 -3.08 22.37 3.26
CA ASP A 70 -2.64 23.47 4.11
C ASP A 70 -3.51 23.51 5.38
N PHE A 71 -3.09 22.78 6.41
CA PHE A 71 -3.78 22.78 7.70
C PHE A 71 -3.42 24.05 8.48
N ALA A 72 -4.42 24.79 8.96
CA ALA A 72 -4.17 26.01 9.71
C ALA A 72 -3.61 25.70 11.11
N THR A 73 -3.89 24.51 11.66
CA THR A 73 -3.38 24.08 12.96
C THR A 73 -2.97 22.60 12.99
N ASN A 74 -2.13 22.25 13.97
CA ASN A 74 -1.78 20.85 14.25
C ASN A 74 -2.98 20.03 14.74
N TYR A 75 -4.01 20.66 15.32
CA TYR A 75 -5.23 19.97 15.73
C TYR A 75 -6.03 19.53 14.51
N GLU A 76 -6.27 20.42 13.55
CA GLU A 76 -6.94 20.09 12.29
C GLU A 76 -6.18 19.01 11.51
N ARG A 77 -4.84 19.10 11.48
CA ARG A 77 -4.00 18.06 10.89
C ARG A 77 -4.17 16.71 11.60
N GLY A 78 -4.27 16.71 12.93
CA GLY A 78 -4.51 15.52 13.74
C GLY A 78 -5.87 14.89 13.44
N ASP A 79 -6.94 15.70 13.43
CA ASP A 79 -8.29 15.24 13.11
C ASP A 79 -8.36 14.65 11.69
N ALA A 80 -7.73 15.31 10.72
CA ALA A 80 -7.66 14.82 9.35
C ALA A 80 -6.85 13.51 9.22
N LEU A 81 -5.82 13.32 10.04
CA LEU A 81 -5.04 12.08 10.08
C LEU A 81 -5.88 10.92 10.63
N GLU A 82 -6.66 11.16 11.68
CA GLU A 82 -7.55 10.16 12.25
C GLU A 82 -8.67 9.78 11.25
N SER A 83 -9.32 10.76 10.61
CA SER A 83 -10.28 10.46 9.53
C SER A 83 -9.65 9.70 8.35
N LEU A 84 -8.42 10.03 7.98
CA LEU A 84 -7.71 9.31 6.92
C LEU A 84 -7.48 7.84 7.29
N ARG A 85 -7.11 7.55 8.54
CA ARG A 85 -6.94 6.17 9.03
C ARG A 85 -8.24 5.39 8.98
N GLU A 86 -9.33 5.99 9.45
CA GLU A 86 -10.67 5.38 9.37
C GLU A 86 -11.07 5.06 7.92
N TRP A 87 -10.81 5.99 6.99
CA TRP A 87 -11.12 5.75 5.57
C TRP A 87 -10.23 4.69 4.93
N ILE A 88 -8.95 4.61 5.29
CA ILE A 88 -8.05 3.55 4.79
C ILE A 88 -8.61 2.18 5.17
N GLU A 89 -8.99 2.00 6.44
CA GLU A 89 -9.59 0.76 6.96
C GLU A 89 -10.92 0.46 6.25
N GLU A 90 -11.80 1.45 6.08
CA GLU A 90 -13.10 1.26 5.41
C GLU A 90 -12.95 0.86 3.93
N ILE A 91 -12.03 1.51 3.21
CA ILE A 91 -11.83 1.31 1.78
C ILE A 91 -11.15 -0.04 1.50
N ASP A 92 -10.13 -0.37 2.30
CA ASP A 92 -9.37 -1.60 2.11
C ASP A 92 -8.83 -2.20 3.42
N PRO A 93 -9.64 -3.02 4.11
CA PRO A 93 -9.27 -3.61 5.40
C PRO A 93 -7.97 -4.44 5.35
N ILE A 94 -7.59 -4.98 4.18
CA ILE A 94 -6.34 -5.74 4.04
C ILE A 94 -5.08 -4.88 4.23
N THR A 95 -5.24 -3.56 4.22
CA THR A 95 -4.15 -2.58 4.35
C THR A 95 -3.93 -2.10 5.78
N GLU A 96 -4.76 -2.54 6.74
CA GLU A 96 -4.68 -2.18 8.16
C GLU A 96 -3.30 -2.55 8.76
N ASP A 97 -2.78 -3.73 8.44
CA ASP A 97 -1.45 -4.20 8.88
C ASP A 97 -0.28 -3.67 8.02
N ALA A 98 -0.57 -2.92 6.96
CA ALA A 98 0.45 -2.51 6.01
C ALA A 98 1.20 -1.27 6.54
N LEU A 99 2.29 -1.52 7.26
CA LEU A 99 3.32 -0.55 7.72
C LEU A 99 3.73 0.48 6.65
N ILE A 100 3.49 0.19 5.37
CA ILE A 100 3.79 1.06 4.23
C ILE A 100 2.98 2.37 4.22
N TRP A 101 1.72 2.34 4.68
CA TRP A 101 0.87 3.53 4.76
C TRP A 101 1.21 4.33 6.00
N GLU A 102 1.52 3.66 7.11
CA GLU A 102 2.10 4.31 8.27
C GLU A 102 3.38 5.04 7.89
N HIS A 103 4.32 4.43 7.15
CA HIS A 103 5.55 5.10 6.75
C HIS A 103 5.36 6.27 5.76
N ALA A 104 4.30 6.21 4.94
CA ALA A 104 3.91 7.33 4.09
C ALA A 104 3.33 8.51 4.90
N LEU A 105 2.72 8.21 6.04
CA LEU A 105 2.07 9.17 6.93
C LEU A 105 2.97 9.60 8.10
N ASP A 106 3.99 8.80 8.44
CA ASP A 106 4.91 9.01 9.53
C ASP A 106 5.88 10.12 9.15
N ALA A 107 5.75 11.20 9.88
CA ALA A 107 6.14 12.53 9.51
C ALA A 107 7.63 12.81 9.77
N ASP A 108 8.50 11.81 9.83
CA ASP A 108 9.96 12.03 9.94
C ASP A 108 10.59 12.48 8.60
N LEU A 109 9.82 12.43 7.51
CA LEU A 109 10.12 13.10 6.25
C LEU A 109 9.56 14.54 6.15
N ASN A 110 8.82 15.01 7.17
CA ASN A 110 8.31 16.38 7.24
C ASN A 110 9.24 17.27 8.09
N ARG A 111 9.98 18.16 7.44
CA ARG A 111 10.85 19.21 8.03
C ARG A 111 10.11 20.30 8.83
N TRP A 112 9.08 19.95 9.60
CA TRP A 112 8.28 20.90 10.38
C TRP A 112 8.17 20.55 11.86
N VAL A 113 8.97 19.59 12.35
CA VAL A 113 9.12 19.30 13.80
C VAL A 113 10.31 20.07 14.43
N ALA A 114 10.99 20.91 13.66
CA ALA A 114 12.07 21.78 14.15
C ALA A 114 11.86 23.24 13.75
N MET A 115 10.78 23.86 14.23
CA MET A 115 10.67 25.31 14.42
C MET A 115 9.57 25.65 15.42
#